data_AF-A0A2H9N8P4-F1
#
_entry.id   AF-A0A2H9N8P4-F1
#
_cell.length_a   1.000
_cell.length_b   1.000
_cell.length_c   1.000
_cell.angle_alpha   90.00
_cell.angle_beta   90.00
_cell.angle_gamma   90.00
#
_symmetry.space_group_name_H-M   'P 1'
#
loop_
_entity.id
_entity.type
_entity.pdbx_description
1 polymer ?
#
loop_
_entity_poly.entity_id
_entity_poly.type
_entity_poly.pdbx_seq_one_letter_code
_entity_poly.pdbx_strand_id
1 'polypeptide(L)'
;MLEIEVCEVRGKCPVHKVGDRIVIDDPKIVLRETDALCTHALSSLLHYVLVLEEGADPVKLGLSKPEDREHAYIQCVDPGPPYTDGGTVIFRCRRMKREK
;
A
#
# COMPACT_ATOMS: atom_id res chain seq x y z
N MET A 1 -10.34 4.51 -8.02
CA MET A 1 -9.70 4.71 -6.71
C MET A 1 -9.00 3.44 -6.29
N LEU A 2 -7.92 3.59 -5.54
CA LEU A 2 -7.14 2.53 -4.93
C LEU A 2 -7.14 2.75 -3.42
N GLU A 3 -7.58 1.76 -2.66
CA GLU A 3 -7.40 1.73 -1.21
C GLU A 3 -6.12 0.96 -0.89
N ILE A 4 -5.30 1.52 -0.04
CA ILE A 4 -4.05 0.94 0.44
C ILE A 4 -4.14 0.87 1.96
N GLU A 5 -4.28 -0.34 2.50
CA GLU A 5 -4.43 -0.59 3.93
C GLU A 5 -3.13 -1.16 4.51
N VAL A 6 -2.73 -0.69 5.69
CA VAL A 6 -1.64 -1.30 6.45
C VAL A 6 -2.14 -2.59 7.11
N CYS A 7 -1.81 -3.74 6.54
CA CYS A 7 -2.25 -5.03 7.08
C CYS A 7 -1.25 -5.64 8.07
N GLU A 8 0.03 -5.27 8.00
CA GLU A 8 1.06 -5.78 8.90
C GLU A 8 2.15 -4.74 9.17
N VAL A 9 2.61 -4.67 10.42
CA VAL A 9 3.81 -3.94 10.83
C VAL A 9 4.74 -4.92 11.55
N ARG A 10 5.93 -5.15 11.01
CA ARG A 10 6.96 -6.00 11.61
C ARG A 10 8.05 -5.13 12.20
N GLY A 11 8.20 -5.12 13.52
CA GLY A 11 9.10 -4.20 14.22
C GLY A 11 8.40 -2.89 14.53
N LYS A 12 9.03 -1.75 14.22
CA LYS A 12 8.52 -0.42 14.58
C LYS A 12 8.39 0.49 13.35
N CYS A 13 7.22 1.10 13.19
CA CYS A 13 7.00 2.20 12.24
C CYS A 13 6.61 3.48 13.01
N PRO A 14 7.24 4.64 12.75
CA PRO A 14 6.87 5.90 13.41
C PRO A 14 5.66 6.59 12.77
N VAL A 15 5.25 6.18 11.57
CA VAL A 15 4.16 6.82 10.81
C VAL A 15 2.88 5.99 10.83
N HIS A 16 3.00 4.68 10.57
CA HIS A 16 1.87 3.80 10.35
C HIS A 16 1.62 2.84 11.51
N LYS A 17 0.35 2.50 11.72
CA LYS A 17 -0.14 1.38 12.52
C LYS A 17 -1.07 0.48 11.69
N VAL A 18 -1.25 -0.76 12.12
CA VAL A 18 -2.19 -1.70 11.47
C VAL A 18 -3.59 -1.09 11.41
N GLY A 19 -4.21 -1.15 10.24
CA GLY A 19 -5.52 -0.58 9.95
C GLY A 19 -5.49 0.85 9.38
N ASP A 20 -4.36 1.55 9.40
CA ASP A 20 -4.24 2.85 8.71
C ASP A 20 -4.48 2.69 7.21
N ARG A 21 -5.12 3.69 6.60
CA ARG A 21 -5.46 3.71 5.18
C ARG A 21 -4.83 4.89 4.45
N ILE A 22 -4.53 4.65 3.18
CA ILE A 22 -4.24 5.68 2.17
C ILE A 22 -5.21 5.43 1.02
N VAL A 23 -5.95 6.46 0.61
CA VAL A 23 -6.86 6.38 -0.54
C VAL A 23 -6.34 7.27 -1.65
N ILE A 24 -6.18 6.69 -2.83
CA ILE A 24 -5.72 7.40 -4.03
C ILE A 24 -6.83 7.34 -5.08
N ASP A 25 -7.19 8.51 -5.62
CA ASP A 25 -7.98 8.66 -6.83
C ASP A 25 -7.10 9.36 -7.85
N ASP A 26 -6.34 8.59 -8.63
CA ASP A 26 -5.23 9.11 -9.44
C ASP A 26 -5.68 10.34 -10.26
N PRO A 27 -4.91 11.44 -10.21
CA PRO A 27 -3.58 11.60 -9.61
C PRO A 27 -3.58 12.13 -8.15
N LYS A 28 -4.73 12.09 -7.46
CA LYS A 28 -4.91 12.73 -6.15
C LYS A 28 -4.85 11.72 -5.00
N ILE A 29 -4.25 12.13 -3.90
CA ILE A 29 -4.44 11.46 -2.60
C ILE A 29 -5.68 12.06 -1.95
N VAL A 30 -6.64 11.21 -1.59
CA VAL A 30 -7.89 11.62 -0.93
C VAL A 30 -7.62 11.82 0.55
N LEU A 31 -7.18 13.04 0.90
CA LEU A 31 -6.74 13.38 2.27
C LEU A 31 -7.78 13.10 3.36
N ARG A 32 -9.07 13.20 3.03
CA ARG A 32 -10.16 12.96 4.00
C ARG A 32 -10.32 11.48 4.38
N GLU A 33 -9.77 10.58 3.57
CA GLU A 33 -9.86 9.13 3.74
C GLU A 33 -8.47 8.51 3.99
N THR A 34 -7.46 9.34 4.23
CA THR A 34 -6.08 8.91 4.46
C THR A 34 -5.69 9.23 5.91
N ASP A 35 -5.34 8.21 6.67
CA ASP A 35 -5.03 8.34 8.10
C ASP A 35 -3.60 8.86 8.34
N ALA A 36 -2.65 8.40 7.52
CA ALA A 36 -1.24 8.73 7.64
C ALA A 36 -0.53 8.62 6.28
N LEU A 37 0.55 9.38 6.10
CA LEU A 37 1.32 9.39 4.86
C LEU A 37 2.82 9.35 5.17
N CYS A 38 3.52 8.31 4.70
CA CYS A 38 4.97 8.19 4.80
C CYS A 38 5.63 8.45 3.44
N THR A 39 6.43 9.51 3.33
CA THR A 39 7.15 9.85 2.09
C THR A 39 8.10 8.75 1.62
N HIS A 40 8.67 7.96 2.55
CA HIS A 40 9.48 6.80 2.19
C HIS A 40 8.65 5.67 1.59
N ALA A 41 7.46 5.38 2.15
CA ALA A 41 6.58 4.33 1.64
C ALA A 41 6.01 4.67 0.25
N LEU A 42 5.79 5.96 -0.04
CA LEU A 42 5.33 6.41 -1.36
C LEU A 42 6.27 5.96 -2.49
N SER A 43 7.58 5.88 -2.24
CA SER A 43 8.53 5.40 -3.26
C SER A 43 8.22 3.98 -3.75
N SER A 44 7.80 3.08 -2.85
CA SER A 44 7.39 1.71 -3.17
C SER A 44 5.99 1.66 -3.76
N LEU A 45 5.06 2.45 -3.23
CA LEU A 45 3.65 2.41 -3.62
C LEU A 45 3.41 3.01 -5.02
N LEU A 46 3.95 4.21 -5.28
CA LEU A 46 3.67 4.99 -6.49
C LEU A 46 4.07 4.26 -7.78
N HIS A 47 5.00 3.31 -7.72
CA HIS A 47 5.36 2.48 -8.87
C HIS A 47 4.18 1.67 -9.42
N TYR A 48 3.23 1.29 -8.57
CA TYR A 48 2.11 0.41 -8.93
C TYR A 48 0.72 1.09 -8.88
N VAL A 49 0.60 2.27 -8.28
CA VAL A 49 -0.69 2.94 -8.06
C VAL A 49 -1.53 3.03 -9.34
N LEU A 50 -0.99 3.62 -10.40
CA LEU A 50 -1.71 3.83 -11.66
C LEU A 50 -2.18 2.50 -12.28
N VAL A 51 -1.28 1.52 -12.38
CA VAL A 51 -1.62 0.25 -13.04
C VAL A 51 -2.63 -0.57 -12.25
N LEU A 52 -2.55 -0.55 -10.92
CA LEU A 52 -3.53 -1.22 -10.05
C LEU A 52 -4.89 -0.52 -10.09
N GLU A 53 -4.92 0.81 -10.15
CA GLU A 53 -6.17 1.56 -10.31
C GLU A 53 -6.85 1.30 -11.66
N GLU A 54 -6.08 1.10 -12.73
CA GLU A 54 -6.59 0.71 -14.05
C GLU A 54 -7.01 -0.77 -14.13
N GLY A 55 -6.65 -1.59 -13.14
CA GLY A 55 -7.09 -2.98 -13.02
C GLY A 55 -6.10 -4.01 -13.56
N ALA A 56 -4.80 -3.71 -13.55
CA ALA A 56 -3.78 -4.72 -13.78
C ALA A 56 -3.90 -5.89 -12.78
N ASP A 57 -3.71 -7.12 -13.27
CA ASP A 57 -3.81 -8.35 -12.47
C ASP A 57 -2.63 -8.43 -11.47
N PRO A 58 -2.86 -8.35 -10.14
CA PRO A 58 -1.80 -8.43 -9.13
C PRO A 58 -0.96 -9.69 -9.21
N VAL A 59 -1.55 -10.82 -9.63
CA VAL A 59 -0.84 -12.10 -9.73
C VAL A 59 0.14 -12.06 -10.90
N LYS A 60 -0.25 -11.48 -12.05
CA LYS A 60 0.66 -11.30 -13.18
C LYS A 60 1.79 -10.32 -12.88
N LEU A 61 1.54 -9.34 -12.01
CA LEU A 61 2.54 -8.40 -11.52
C LEU A 61 3.45 -9.00 -10.43
N GLY A 62 3.18 -10.23 -9.96
CA GLY A 62 3.95 -10.86 -8.89
C GLY A 62 3.70 -10.27 -7.49
N LEU A 63 2.58 -9.55 -7.32
CA LEU A 63 2.21 -8.87 -6.06
C LEU A 63 1.19 -9.66 -5.23
N SER A 64 0.67 -10.78 -5.74
CA SER A 64 -0.29 -11.61 -5.02
C SER A 64 -0.26 -13.07 -5.49
N LYS A 65 -1.00 -13.92 -4.78
CA LYS A 65 -1.20 -15.34 -5.13
C LYS A 65 -2.50 -15.54 -5.91
N PRO A 66 -2.65 -16.63 -6.70
CA PRO A 66 -3.86 -16.92 -7.46
C PRO A 66 -5.15 -16.96 -6.63
N GLU A 67 -5.06 -17.29 -5.34
CA GLU A 67 -6.20 -17.35 -4.42
C GLU A 67 -6.71 -15.95 -4.01
N ASP A 68 -5.92 -14.90 -4.25
CA ASP A 68 -6.19 -13.53 -3.81
C ASP A 68 -5.93 -12.48 -4.91
N ARG A 69 -6.60 -12.65 -6.06
CA ARG A 69 -6.39 -11.81 -7.26
C ARG A 69 -6.92 -10.37 -7.14
N GLU A 70 -7.74 -10.09 -6.12
CA GLU A 70 -8.32 -8.76 -5.89
C GLU A 70 -7.38 -7.83 -5.12
N HIS A 71 -6.34 -8.38 -4.49
CA HIS A 71 -5.39 -7.64 -3.68
C HIS A 71 -3.98 -7.70 -4.25
N ALA A 72 -3.22 -6.62 -4.08
CA ALA A 72 -1.78 -6.58 -4.26
C ALA A 72 -1.10 -6.29 -2.92
N TYR A 73 0.06 -6.90 -2.66
CA TYR A 73 0.82 -6.68 -1.43
C TYR A 73 2.14 -6.00 -1.75
N ILE A 74 2.41 -4.88 -1.09
CA ILE A 74 3.61 -4.06 -1.29
C ILE A 74 4.24 -3.80 0.07
N GLN A 75 5.55 -3.97 0.18
CA GLN A 75 6.29 -3.63 1.40
C GLN A 75 6.91 -2.24 1.31
N CYS A 76 7.06 -1.55 2.44
CA CYS A 76 7.88 -0.33 2.50
C CYS A 76 9.39 -0.64 2.43
N VAL A 77 10.20 0.40 2.24
CA VAL A 77 11.65 0.28 2.04
C VAL A 77 12.46 -0.06 3.29
N ASP A 78 11.93 0.15 4.50
CA ASP A 78 12.67 -0.09 5.74
C ASP A 78 12.82 -1.62 5.97
N PRO A 79 14.06 -2.15 5.98
CA PRO A 79 14.30 -3.59 6.15
C PRO A 79 14.16 -4.06 7.60
N GLY A 80 14.18 -3.15 8.59
CA GLY A 80 14.25 -3.50 10.01
C GLY A 80 15.62 -4.06 10.47
N PRO A 81 15.67 -4.63 11.68
CA PRO A 81 16.91 -5.20 12.24
C PRO A 81 17.48 -6.34 11.40
N PRO A 82 18.82 -6.48 11.31
CA PRO A 82 19.84 -5.73 12.06
C PRO A 82 20.26 -4.40 11.41
N TYR A 83 19.62 -3.97 10.32
CA TYR A 83 20.08 -2.82 9.53
C TYR A 83 19.51 -1.48 10.01
N THR A 84 18.32 -1.50 10.61
CA THR A 84 17.67 -0.34 11.22
C THR A 84 17.01 -0.73 12.54
N ASP A 85 16.77 0.25 13.42
CA ASP A 85 15.94 0.08 14.62
C ASP A 85 14.43 0.14 14.31
N GLY A 86 14.08 0.30 13.03
CA GLY A 86 12.72 0.45 12.53
C GLY A 86 12.04 -0.90 12.28
N GLY A 87 11.38 -0.99 11.14
CA GLY A 87 10.56 -2.13 10.80
C GLY A 87 9.85 -1.97 9.48
N THR A 88 9.41 -3.10 8.91
CA THR A 88 8.73 -3.10 7.62
C THR A 88 7.22 -3.05 7.78
N VAL A 89 6.57 -2.36 6.86
CA VAL A 89 5.11 -2.24 6.75
C VAL A 89 4.69 -2.95 5.48
N ILE A 90 3.71 -3.86 5.59
CA ILE A 90 3.06 -4.49 4.44
C ILE A 90 1.74 -3.78 4.20
N PHE A 91 1.58 -3.30 2.99
CA PHE A 91 0.37 -2.67 2.50
C PHE A 91 -0.40 -3.66 1.64
N ARG A 92 -1.72 -3.74 1.86
CA ARG A 92 -2.66 -4.44 1.00
C ARG A 92 -3.40 -3.40 0.17
N CYS A 93 -3.21 -3.45 -1.14
CA CYS A 93 -3.84 -2.55 -2.10
C CYS A 93 -5.04 -3.26 -2.75
N ARG A 94 -6.18 -2.57 -2.90
CA ARG A 94 -7.31 -3.05 -3.69
C ARG A 94 -7.96 -1.93 -4.48
N ARG A 95 -8.44 -2.26 -5.68
CA ARG A 95 -9.21 -1.33 -6.52
C ARG A 95 -10.60 -1.12 -5.93
N MET A 96 -11.05 0.14 -5.88
CA MET A 96 -12.40 0.52 -5.51
C MET A 96 -13.13 1.13 -6.70
N LYS A 97 -14.46 0.93 -6.76
CA LYS A 97 -15.31 1.62 -7.73
C LYS A 97 -15.36 3.11 -7.40
N ARG A 98 -15.29 3.96 -8.43
CA ARG A 98 -15.61 5.39 -8.28
C ARG A 98 -17.12 5.52 -8.12
N GLU A 99 -17.57 6.10 -7.01
CA GLU A 99 -18.93 6.65 -6.95
C GLU A 99 -18.95 7.87 -7.87
N LYS A 100 -19.93 7.90 -8.80
CA LYS A 100 -20.08 8.98 -9.78
C LYS A 100 -20.80 10.18 -9.17
#